data_AF-A0A0S8BT48-F1
#
_entry.id   AF-A0A0S8BT48-F1
#
_cell.length_a   1.000
_cell.length_b   1.000
_cell.length_c   1.000
_cell.angle_alpha   90.00
_cell.angle_beta   90.00
_cell.angle_gamma   90.00
#
_symmetry.space_group_name_H-M   'P 1'
#
loop_
_entity.id
_entity.type
_entity.pdbx_description
1 polymer ?
#
loop_
_entity_poly.entity_id
_entity_poly.type
_entity_poly.pdbx_seq_one_letter_code
_entity_poly.pdbx_strand_id
1 'polypeptide(L)'
;MVNISSQQLAELLIGVARAQQAIVEAAESQRVGFKGHLAAALQTAARSRSTGHTPTLMDFPSRVLLAHQGRSGPDLEQITRDLEALLAQQT
;
A
#
# COMPACT_ATOMS: atom_id res chain seq x y z
N MET A 1 -8.04 -26.24 -0.42
CA MET A 1 -7.97 -24.79 -0.15
C MET A 1 -6.50 -24.39 -0.16
N VAL A 2 -6.14 -23.29 -0.83
CA VAL A 2 -4.76 -22.77 -0.80
C VAL A 2 -4.57 -22.02 0.51
N ASN A 3 -3.48 -22.32 1.23
CA ASN A 3 -3.09 -21.59 2.44
C ASN A 3 -1.96 -20.62 2.06
N ILE A 4 -2.19 -19.32 2.21
CA ILE A 4 -1.22 -18.26 1.88
C ILE A 4 -0.59 -17.79 3.19
N SER A 5 0.74 -17.77 3.26
CA SER A 5 1.46 -17.21 4.42
C SER A 5 1.43 -15.67 4.42
N SER A 6 1.64 -15.04 5.57
CA SER A 6 1.75 -13.57 5.66
C SER A 6 2.82 -13.02 4.72
N GLN A 7 3.96 -13.70 4.59
CA GLN A 7 5.01 -13.32 3.64
C GLN A 7 4.52 -13.40 2.19
N GLN A 8 3.84 -14.48 1.79
CA GLN A 8 3.30 -14.61 0.43
C GLN A 8 2.23 -13.56 0.13
N LEU A 9 1.41 -13.21 1.12
CA LEU A 9 0.43 -12.13 0.98
C LEU A 9 1.13 -10.76 0.88
N ALA A 10 2.21 -10.52 1.63
CA ALA A 10 3.03 -9.32 1.53
C ALA A 10 3.70 -9.21 0.14
N GLU A 11 4.27 -10.29 -0.38
CA GLU A 11 4.83 -10.37 -1.74
C GLU A 11 3.77 -10.01 -2.79
N LEU A 12 2.55 -10.55 -2.65
CA LEU A 12 1.44 -10.25 -3.54
C LEU A 12 1.03 -8.77 -3.47
N LEU A 13 0.94 -8.20 -2.27
CA LEU A 13 0.61 -6.79 -2.07
C LEU A 13 1.67 -5.85 -2.67
N ILE A 14 2.95 -6.20 -2.55
CA ILE A 14 4.05 -5.47 -3.22
C ILE A 14 3.92 -5.60 -4.74
N GLY A 15 3.61 -6.79 -5.26
CA GLY A 15 3.37 -7.02 -6.68
C GLY A 15 2.20 -6.18 -7.23
N VAL A 16 1.09 -6.11 -6.49
CA VAL A 16 -0.07 -5.27 -6.82
C VAL A 16 0.32 -3.79 -6.82
N ALA A 17 1.02 -3.32 -5.79
CA ALA A 17 1.44 -1.93 -5.70
C ALA A 17 2.45 -1.57 -6.81
N ARG A 18 3.34 -2.48 -7.22
CA ARG A 18 4.22 -2.30 -8.39
C ARG A 18 3.42 -2.20 -9.69
N ALA A 19 2.40 -3.03 -9.90
CA ALA A 19 1.53 -2.94 -11.07
C ALA A 19 0.77 -1.60 -11.10
N GLN A 20 0.27 -1.16 -9.94
CA GLN A 20 -0.35 0.16 -9.81
C GLN A 20 0.64 1.29 -10.10
N GLN A 21 1.89 1.18 -9.64
CA GLN A 21 2.93 2.17 -9.93
C GLN A 21 3.15 2.38 -11.43
N ALA A 22 3.14 1.31 -12.23
CA ALA A 22 3.25 1.41 -13.68
C ALA A 22 2.09 2.25 -14.29
N ILE A 23 0.87 2.09 -13.77
CA ILE A 23 -0.29 2.90 -14.18
C ILE A 23 -0.08 4.37 -13.81
N VAL A 24 0.44 4.65 -12.62
CA VAL A 24 0.72 6.02 -12.16
C VAL A 24 1.76 6.70 -13.03
N GLU A 25 2.82 5.97 -13.41
CA GLU A 25 3.87 6.49 -14.29
C GLU A 25 3.36 6.75 -15.70
N ALA A 26 2.53 5.86 -16.25
CA ALA A 26 1.83 6.10 -17.51
C ALA A 26 0.95 7.35 -17.43
N ALA A 27 0.17 7.53 -16.36
CA ALA A 27 -0.70 8.70 -16.18
C ALA A 27 0.09 10.00 -16.03
N GLU A 28 1.19 10.00 -15.27
CA GLU A 28 2.09 11.15 -15.13
C GLU A 28 2.71 11.56 -16.49
N SER A 29 3.05 10.58 -17.34
CA SER A 29 3.57 10.86 -18.69
C SER A 29 2.56 11.58 -19.60
N GLN A 30 1.26 11.38 -19.37
CA GLN A 30 0.18 12.02 -20.12
C GLN A 30 -0.25 13.36 -19.52
N ARG A 31 -0.10 13.52 -18.20
CA ARG A 31 -0.46 14.74 -17.47
C ARG A 31 0.50 14.97 -16.30
N VAL A 32 1.40 15.94 -16.49
CA VAL A 32 2.31 16.40 -15.45
C VAL A 32 1.54 16.83 -14.20
N GLY A 33 2.01 16.39 -13.03
CA GLY A 33 1.42 16.68 -11.73
C GLY A 33 0.32 15.70 -11.30
N PHE A 34 0.05 14.64 -12.08
CA PHE A 34 -0.89 13.58 -11.70
C PHE A 34 -0.50 12.92 -10.37
N LYS A 35 0.80 12.64 -10.16
CA LYS A 35 1.34 12.05 -8.92
C LYS A 35 0.98 12.84 -7.67
N GLY A 36 0.95 14.17 -7.74
CA GLY A 36 0.55 15.02 -6.63
C GLY A 36 -0.92 14.85 -6.25
N HIS A 37 -1.82 14.81 -7.23
CA HIS A 37 -3.25 14.57 -7.02
C HIS A 37 -3.50 13.16 -6.47
N LEU A 38 -2.81 12.17 -7.04
CA LEU A 38 -2.88 10.79 -6.58
C LEU A 38 -2.41 10.65 -5.13
N ALA A 39 -1.31 11.30 -4.74
CA ALA A 39 -0.79 11.22 -3.37
C ALA A 39 -1.81 11.70 -2.33
N ALA A 40 -2.62 12.71 -2.65
CA ALA A 40 -3.72 13.14 -1.78
C ALA A 40 -4.83 12.09 -1.72
N ALA A 41 -5.24 11.53 -2.86
CA ALA A 41 -6.26 10.48 -2.93
C ALA A 41 -5.84 9.20 -2.19
N LEU A 42 -4.57 8.78 -2.33
CA LEU A 42 -4.01 7.63 -1.62
C LEU A 42 -3.95 7.84 -0.12
N GLN A 43 -3.61 9.04 0.35
CA GLN A 43 -3.63 9.35 1.78
C GLN A 43 -5.04 9.23 2.39
N THR A 44 -6.07 9.60 1.62
CA THR A 44 -7.46 9.41 2.03
C THR A 44 -7.82 7.92 2.06
N ALA A 45 -7.48 7.16 1.02
CA ALA A 45 -7.77 5.72 0.95
C ALA A 45 -7.03 4.91 2.03
N ALA A 46 -5.78 5.29 2.34
CA ALA A 46 -4.97 4.71 3.41
C ALA A 46 -5.40 5.13 4.82
N ARG A 47 -6.37 6.06 4.94
CA ARG A 47 -6.78 6.72 6.17
C ARG A 47 -5.59 7.25 6.99
N SER A 48 -4.51 7.68 6.33
CA SER A 48 -3.24 8.02 6.98
C SER A 48 -3.31 9.21 7.93
N ARG A 49 -4.32 10.08 7.75
CA ARG A 49 -4.53 11.28 8.58
C ARG A 49 -5.77 11.20 9.47
N SER A 50 -6.43 10.04 9.54
CA SER A 50 -7.65 9.89 10.33
C SER A 50 -7.29 9.73 11.81
N THR A 51 -7.46 10.79 12.59
CA THR A 51 -7.25 10.76 14.04
C THR A 51 -8.25 9.79 14.69
N GLY A 52 -7.76 8.85 15.50
CA GLY A 52 -8.60 7.84 16.17
C GLY A 52 -9.01 6.64 15.31
N HIS A 53 -8.51 6.51 14.08
CA HIS A 53 -8.73 5.32 13.25
C HIS A 53 -7.58 4.33 13.42
N THR A 54 -7.88 3.15 13.94
CA THR A 54 -6.94 2.02 13.96
C THR A 54 -6.80 1.47 12.54
N PRO A 55 -5.58 1.41 11.97
CA PRO A 55 -5.38 0.87 10.63
C PRO A 55 -5.95 -0.55 10.49
N THR A 56 -6.57 -0.82 9.35
CA THR A 56 -7.19 -2.12 9.05
C THR A 56 -6.55 -2.75 7.81
N LEU A 57 -6.82 -4.03 7.57
CA LEU A 57 -6.40 -4.72 6.34
C LEU A 57 -6.92 -4.05 5.07
N MET A 58 -8.08 -3.38 5.13
CA MET A 58 -8.64 -2.66 3.97
C MET A 58 -7.83 -1.40 3.62
N ASP A 59 -7.21 -0.76 4.61
CA ASP A 59 -6.39 0.44 4.39
C ASP A 59 -4.99 0.08 3.87
N PHE A 60 -4.58 -1.16 4.09
CA PHE A 60 -3.20 -1.60 3.93
C PHE A 60 -2.68 -1.55 2.48
N PRO A 61 -3.42 -1.97 1.43
CA PRO A 61 -2.95 -1.87 0.06
C PRO A 61 -2.61 -0.43 -0.36
N SER A 62 -3.43 0.55 0.06
CA SER A 62 -3.16 1.96 -0.22
C SER A 62 -1.91 2.47 0.51
N ARG A 63 -1.62 1.95 1.70
CA ARG A 63 -0.39 2.24 2.46
C ARG A 63 0.85 1.65 1.77
N VAL A 64 0.76 0.43 1.27
CA VAL A 64 1.84 -0.21 0.48
C VAL A 64 2.13 0.61 -0.78
N LEU A 65 1.10 1.03 -1.53
CA LEU A 65 1.29 1.89 -2.70
C LEU A 65 1.88 3.26 -2.32
N LEU A 66 1.46 3.85 -1.21
CA LEU A 66 2.04 5.10 -0.69
C LEU A 66 3.52 4.98 -0.39
N ALA A 67 3.95 3.87 0.23
CA ALA A 67 5.37 3.57 0.45
C ALA A 67 6.14 3.44 -0.89
N HIS A 68 5.49 2.86 -1.91
CA HIS A 68 6.03 2.75 -3.27
C HIS A 68 6.25 4.09 -3.98
N GLN A 69 5.50 5.14 -3.61
CA GLN A 69 5.73 6.50 -4.12
C GLN A 69 6.92 7.21 -3.45
N GLY A 70 7.43 6.66 -2.34
CA GLY A 70 8.63 7.15 -1.67
C GLY A 70 9.92 6.74 -2.40
N ARG A 71 11.05 7.31 -2.00
CA ARG A 71 12.35 7.06 -2.64
C ARG A 71 12.84 5.61 -2.54
N SER A 72 12.50 4.90 -1.46
CA SER A 72 13.09 3.59 -1.15
C SER A 72 12.21 2.41 -1.55
N GLY A 73 10.97 2.64 -2.02
CA GLY A 73 9.98 1.57 -2.23
C GLY A 73 9.59 0.84 -0.92
N PRO A 74 8.64 -0.11 -0.99
CA PRO A 74 8.27 -0.94 0.15
C PRO A 74 9.29 -2.05 0.39
N ASP A 75 9.62 -2.27 1.66
CA ASP A 75 10.46 -3.37 2.13
C ASP A 75 9.59 -4.59 2.50
N LEU A 76 9.94 -5.77 1.99
CA LEU A 76 9.14 -6.99 2.20
C LEU A 76 9.03 -7.35 3.68
N GLU A 77 10.13 -7.25 4.43
CA GLU A 77 10.10 -7.58 5.84
C GLU A 77 9.21 -6.60 6.62
N GLN A 78 9.31 -5.30 6.32
CA GLN A 78 8.44 -4.29 6.93
C GLN A 78 6.96 -4.53 6.61
N ILE A 79 6.62 -4.77 5.34
CA ILE A 79 5.22 -5.04 4.95
C ILE A 79 4.71 -6.33 5.59
N THR A 80 5.56 -7.35 5.72
CA THR A 80 5.18 -8.61 6.40
C THR A 80 4.89 -8.37 7.88
N ARG A 81 5.77 -7.65 8.60
CA ARG A 81 5.55 -7.30 10.01
C ARG A 81 4.28 -6.49 10.23
N ASP A 82 4.05 -5.49 9.38
CA ASP A 82 2.86 -4.63 9.48
C ASP A 82 1.58 -5.44 9.21
N LEU A 83 1.61 -6.34 8.23
CA LEU A 83 0.51 -7.25 7.92
C LEU A 83 0.20 -8.19 9.08
N GLU A 84 1.22 -8.80 9.69
CA GLU A 84 1.06 -9.67 10.86
C GLU A 84 0.49 -8.92 12.05
N ALA A 85 0.96 -7.70 12.31
CA ALA A 85 0.42 -6.84 13.36
C ALA A 85 -1.05 -6.49 13.12
N LEU A 86 -1.46 -6.26 11.87
CA LEU A 86 -2.85 -6.01 11.50
C LEU A 86 -3.73 -7.26 11.64
N LEU A 87 -3.22 -8.43 11.26
CA LEU A 87 -3.94 -9.69 11.40
C LEU A 87 -4.13 -10.06 12.88
N ALA A 88 -3.11 -9.85 13.71
CA ALA A 88 -3.19 -10.11 15.14
C ALA A 88 -4.28 -9.29 15.84
N GLN A 89 -4.54 -8.05 15.39
CA GLN A 89 -5.60 -7.19 15.94
C GLN A 89 -7.03 -7.70 15.65
N GLN A 90 -7.20 -8.66 14.73
CA GLN A 90 -8.51 -9.21 14.36
C GLN A 90 -8.86 -10.49 15.12
N THR A 91 -7.97 -10.94 16.01
CA THR A 91 -8.08 -12.17 16.80
C THR A 91 -8.36 -11.83 18.26
#